data_AF-A0A963DJD5-F1
#
_entry.id   AF-A0A963DJD5-F1
#
_cell.length_a   1.000
_cell.length_b   1.000
_cell.length_c   1.000
_cell.angle_alpha   90.00
_cell.angle_beta   90.00
_cell.angle_gamma   90.00
#
_symmetry.space_group_name_H-M   'P 1'
#
loop_
_entity.id
_entity.type
_entity.pdbx_description
1 polymer ?
#
loop_
_entity_poly.entity_id
_entity_poly.type
_entity_poly.pdbx_seq_one_letter_code
_entity_poly.pdbx_strand_id
1 'polypeptide(L)'
;MIKRLFIICIAAFMSGCAAMLVPETSDPREKLHWAAELIDKQQRPLPAEKLIREAIEICENTNDFSCLGQAHVTYGFFFRSDALNKWEQFYRKNGFMDKKADLDSRYTVSIEYFKKGIEYYKKTNEYDALTNAYLNLGFGYYFSGDHKMECEPYRKSLESYQLNIQNNPDANPVLPKGYSSFEAYIQEQKQRAGCK
;
A
#
# COMPACT_ATOMS: atom_id res chain seq x y z
N MET A 1 20.94 -62.72 -7.85
CA MET A 1 21.46 -61.38 -8.22
C MET A 1 20.37 -60.35 -8.01
N ILE A 2 20.37 -59.67 -6.85
CA ILE A 2 19.37 -58.64 -6.51
C ILE A 2 19.99 -57.28 -6.82
N LYS A 3 19.52 -56.62 -7.89
CA LYS A 3 19.94 -55.26 -8.24
C LYS A 3 19.32 -54.29 -7.22
N ARG A 4 20.14 -53.70 -6.35
CA ARG A 4 19.76 -52.56 -5.50
C ARG A 4 19.63 -51.32 -6.38
N LEU A 5 18.39 -50.89 -6.62
CA LEU A 5 18.08 -49.64 -7.30
C LEU A 5 18.33 -48.50 -6.29
N PHE A 6 19.44 -47.79 -6.43
CA PHE A 6 19.68 -46.55 -5.68
C PHE A 6 18.76 -45.47 -6.24
N ILE A 7 17.65 -45.21 -5.54
CA ILE A 7 16.83 -44.02 -5.78
C ILE A 7 17.63 -42.84 -5.23
N ILE A 8 18.26 -42.10 -6.14
CA ILE A 8 18.87 -40.81 -5.83
C ILE A 8 17.71 -39.83 -5.66
N CYS A 9 17.32 -39.58 -4.41
CA CYS A 9 16.48 -38.43 -4.06
C CYS A 9 17.25 -37.16 -4.41
N ILE A 10 16.98 -36.59 -5.59
CA ILE A 10 17.43 -35.25 -5.93
C ILE A 10 16.67 -34.31 -4.99
N ALA A 11 17.32 -33.93 -3.89
CA ALA A 11 16.89 -32.82 -3.07
C ALA A 11 17.03 -31.56 -3.93
N ALA A 12 15.94 -31.16 -4.58
CA ALA A 12 15.83 -29.85 -5.20
C ALA A 12 16.04 -28.81 -4.08
N PHE A 13 17.19 -28.16 -4.09
CA PHE A 13 17.45 -26.98 -3.28
C PHE A 13 16.42 -25.92 -3.68
N MET A 14 15.31 -25.85 -2.96
CA MET A 14 14.34 -24.76 -3.08
C MET A 14 14.97 -23.52 -2.44
N SER A 15 15.90 -22.87 -3.15
CA SER A 15 16.10 -21.44 -2.97
C SER A 15 14.80 -20.78 -3.41
N GLY A 16 13.91 -20.52 -2.46
CA GLY A 16 12.56 -20.04 -2.72
C GLY A 16 12.59 -18.84 -3.65
N CYS A 17 12.06 -19.01 -4.87
CA CYS A 17 11.90 -17.90 -5.78
C CYS A 17 10.92 -16.94 -5.10
N ALA A 18 11.33 -15.68 -4.88
CA ALA A 18 10.48 -14.70 -4.24
C ALA A 18 9.14 -14.48 -5.00
N ALA A 19 9.03 -14.95 -6.25
CA ALA A 19 7.82 -14.93 -7.08
C ALA A 19 7.01 -16.25 -7.11
N MET A 20 7.38 -17.26 -6.35
CA MET A 20 6.67 -18.54 -6.33
C MET A 20 5.20 -18.36 -5.90
N LEU A 21 4.24 -18.89 -6.66
CA LEU A 21 2.78 -18.77 -6.43
C LEU A 21 2.21 -17.34 -6.52
N VAL A 22 2.87 -16.42 -7.22
CA VAL A 22 2.25 -15.15 -7.63
C VAL A 22 1.62 -15.37 -9.01
N PRO A 23 0.29 -15.22 -9.19
CA PRO A 23 -0.33 -15.42 -10.49
C PRO A 23 0.17 -14.44 -11.54
N GLU A 24 0.32 -14.93 -12.77
CA GLU A 24 0.56 -14.06 -13.92
C GLU A 24 -0.78 -13.46 -14.37
N THR A 25 -0.85 -12.13 -14.40
CA THR A 25 -2.03 -11.38 -14.85
C THR A 25 -1.58 -10.10 -15.55
N SER A 26 -2.33 -9.68 -16.57
CA SER A 26 -2.16 -8.39 -17.24
C SER A 26 -3.08 -7.30 -16.69
N ASP A 27 -4.03 -7.65 -15.80
CA ASP A 27 -4.91 -6.68 -15.17
C ASP A 27 -4.15 -5.92 -14.06
N PRO A 28 -3.95 -4.60 -14.19
CA PRO A 28 -3.23 -3.83 -13.17
C PRO A 28 -3.94 -3.84 -11.82
N ARG A 29 -5.28 -3.93 -11.76
CA ARG A 29 -6.01 -3.98 -10.48
C ARG A 29 -5.79 -5.30 -9.77
N GLU A 30 -5.73 -6.40 -10.51
CA GLU A 30 -5.40 -7.70 -9.94
C GLU A 30 -3.95 -7.73 -9.44
N LYS A 31 -3.00 -7.12 -10.17
CA LYS A 31 -1.61 -6.95 -9.69
C LYS A 31 -1.56 -6.19 -8.37
N LEU A 32 -2.29 -5.10 -8.24
CA LEU A 32 -2.34 -4.29 -7.01
C LEU A 32 -2.98 -5.06 -5.85
N HIS A 33 -4.03 -5.83 -6.11
CA HIS A 33 -4.63 -6.72 -5.10
C HIS A 33 -3.61 -7.75 -4.59
N TRP A 34 -2.91 -8.44 -5.49
CA TRP A 34 -1.85 -9.38 -5.11
C TRP A 34 -0.70 -8.71 -4.37
N ALA A 35 -0.30 -7.50 -4.79
CA ALA A 35 0.74 -6.75 -4.08
C ALA A 35 0.34 -6.46 -2.63
N ALA A 36 -0.91 -6.02 -2.39
CA ALA A 36 -1.42 -5.79 -1.04
C ALA A 36 -1.41 -7.08 -0.20
N GLU A 37 -1.90 -8.21 -0.72
CA GLU A 37 -1.88 -9.50 -0.03
C GLU A 37 -0.45 -9.99 0.28
N LEU A 38 0.49 -9.79 -0.65
CA LEU A 38 1.88 -10.15 -0.47
C LEU A 38 2.55 -9.36 0.66
N ILE A 39 2.21 -8.08 0.78
CA ILE A 39 2.73 -7.18 1.82
C ILE A 39 2.09 -7.51 3.17
N ASP A 40 0.76 -7.52 3.22
CA ASP A 40 0.00 -7.56 4.47
C ASP A 40 -0.04 -8.95 5.10
N LYS A 41 -0.10 -10.01 4.28
CA LYS A 41 -0.31 -11.38 4.77
C LYS A 41 0.90 -12.27 4.62
N GLN A 42 1.69 -12.09 3.57
CA GLN A 42 2.78 -13.00 3.23
C GLN A 42 4.17 -12.47 3.57
N GLN A 43 4.31 -11.17 3.86
CA GLN A 43 5.60 -10.53 4.18
C GLN A 43 6.62 -10.70 3.04
N ARG A 44 6.14 -10.56 1.80
CA ARG A 44 6.90 -10.72 0.55
C ARG A 44 6.95 -9.40 -0.21
N PRO A 45 7.79 -8.44 0.25
CA PRO A 45 7.82 -7.09 -0.32
C PRO A 45 8.42 -7.07 -1.74
N LEU A 46 9.44 -7.88 -2.03
CA LEU A 46 10.10 -7.87 -3.34
C LEU A 46 9.16 -8.15 -4.54
N PRO A 47 8.36 -9.24 -4.55
CA PRO A 47 7.38 -9.45 -5.63
C PRO A 47 6.26 -8.41 -5.60
N ALA A 48 5.89 -7.88 -4.44
CA ALA A 48 4.86 -6.85 -4.34
C ALA A 48 5.29 -5.54 -5.01
N GLU A 49 6.53 -5.09 -4.76
CA GLU A 49 7.11 -3.90 -5.38
C GLU A 49 7.13 -4.03 -6.92
N LYS A 50 7.50 -5.23 -7.41
CA LYS A 50 7.46 -5.54 -8.85
C LYS A 50 6.04 -5.35 -9.43
N LEU A 51 5.04 -5.97 -8.80
CA LEU A 51 3.64 -5.89 -9.26
C LEU A 51 3.10 -4.46 -9.24
N ILE A 52 3.42 -3.68 -8.21
CA ILE A 52 3.00 -2.27 -8.11
C ILE A 52 3.59 -1.47 -9.27
N ARG A 53 4.87 -1.64 -9.58
CA ARG A 53 5.52 -0.91 -10.68
C ARG A 53 4.96 -1.30 -12.05
N GLU A 54 4.74 -2.59 -12.28
CA GLU A 54 4.08 -3.07 -13.50
C GLU A 54 2.66 -2.50 -13.63
N ALA A 55 1.90 -2.46 -12.52
CA ALA A 55 0.57 -1.87 -12.53
C ALA A 55 0.62 -0.37 -12.87
N ILE A 56 1.54 0.40 -12.27
CA ILE A 56 1.73 1.83 -12.60
C ILE A 56 1.97 2.01 -14.10
N GLU A 57 2.91 1.25 -14.69
CA GLU A 57 3.22 1.34 -16.12
C GLU A 57 2.00 1.05 -16.99
N ILE A 58 1.23 0.02 -16.66
CA ILE A 58 -0.01 -0.29 -17.39
C ILE A 58 -1.03 0.85 -17.24
N CYS A 59 -1.28 1.34 -16.01
CA CYS A 59 -2.22 2.43 -15.77
C CYS A 59 -1.81 3.73 -16.51
N GLU A 60 -0.51 4.04 -16.58
CA GLU A 60 0.05 5.18 -17.32
C GLU A 60 -0.21 5.03 -18.82
N ASN A 61 0.09 3.86 -19.38
CA ASN A 61 -0.12 3.58 -20.80
C ASN A 61 -1.60 3.64 -21.21
N THR A 62 -2.52 3.31 -20.30
CA THR A 62 -3.97 3.39 -20.55
C THR A 62 -4.59 4.72 -20.13
N ASN A 63 -3.82 5.65 -19.54
CA ASN A 63 -4.33 6.89 -18.93
C ASN A 63 -5.49 6.66 -17.94
N ASP A 64 -5.45 5.54 -17.19
CA ASP A 64 -6.48 5.23 -16.19
C ASP A 64 -6.12 5.92 -14.86
N PHE A 65 -6.72 7.09 -14.62
CA PHE A 65 -6.47 7.85 -13.39
C PHE A 65 -6.95 7.14 -12.12
N SER A 66 -8.01 6.33 -12.17
CA SER A 66 -8.46 5.57 -11.00
C SER A 66 -7.41 4.50 -10.62
N CYS A 67 -6.92 3.79 -11.64
CA CYS A 67 -5.84 2.81 -11.53
C CYS A 67 -4.55 3.45 -11.00
N LEU A 68 -4.16 4.62 -11.51
CA LEU A 68 -3.00 5.37 -11.01
C LEU A 68 -3.16 5.80 -9.55
N GLY A 69 -4.35 6.26 -9.17
CA GLY A 69 -4.71 6.56 -7.78
C GLY A 69 -4.44 5.36 -6.87
N GLN A 70 -4.99 4.21 -7.23
CA GLN A 70 -4.83 2.95 -6.49
C GLN A 70 -3.38 2.49 -6.43
N ALA A 71 -2.67 2.55 -7.56
CA ALA A 71 -1.31 2.08 -7.66
C ALA A 71 -0.36 2.90 -6.76
N HIS A 72 -0.48 4.23 -6.80
CA HIS A 72 0.33 5.10 -5.96
C HIS A 72 -0.01 4.97 -4.47
N VAL A 73 -1.30 4.86 -4.10
CA VAL A 73 -1.67 4.59 -2.70
C VAL A 73 -1.11 3.25 -2.22
N THR A 74 -1.18 2.20 -3.04
CA THR A 74 -0.62 0.88 -2.74
C THR A 74 0.90 0.96 -2.54
N TYR A 75 1.60 1.77 -3.35
CA TYR A 75 3.03 1.97 -3.16
C TYR A 75 3.34 2.73 -1.86
N GLY A 76 2.49 3.69 -1.49
CA GLY A 76 2.54 4.35 -0.18
C GLY A 76 2.45 3.35 0.97
N PHE A 77 1.52 2.39 0.89
CA PHE A 77 1.41 1.29 1.87
C PHE A 77 2.65 0.39 1.90
N PHE A 78 3.17 0.01 0.73
CA PHE A 78 4.40 -0.79 0.62
C PHE A 78 5.55 -0.15 1.41
N PHE A 79 5.85 1.13 1.17
CA PHE A 79 6.94 1.81 1.86
C PHE A 79 6.71 1.97 3.36
N ARG A 80 5.46 1.90 3.84
CA ARG A 80 5.13 1.95 5.26
C ARG A 80 5.05 0.57 5.93
N SER A 81 5.08 -0.52 5.17
CA SER A 81 4.85 -1.87 5.69
C SER A 81 5.95 -2.41 6.59
N ASP A 82 5.57 -3.09 7.66
CA ASP A 82 6.51 -3.83 8.53
C ASP A 82 7.25 -4.97 7.81
N ALA A 83 6.75 -5.44 6.66
CA ALA A 83 7.41 -6.46 5.85
C ALA A 83 8.85 -6.03 5.45
N LEU A 84 9.07 -4.73 5.26
CA LEU A 84 10.38 -4.18 4.93
C LEU A 84 11.37 -4.25 6.10
N ASN A 85 10.91 -4.28 7.35
CA ASN A 85 11.78 -4.44 8.51
C ASN A 85 12.37 -5.85 8.54
N LYS A 86 11.58 -6.87 8.18
CA LYS A 86 12.06 -8.27 8.06
C LYS A 86 13.03 -8.47 6.90
N TRP A 87 12.95 -7.61 5.88
CA TRP A 87 13.80 -7.62 4.70
C TRP A 87 14.89 -6.56 4.73
N GLU A 88 15.17 -6.00 5.91
CA GLU A 88 16.09 -4.87 6.06
C GLU A 88 17.46 -5.14 5.43
N GLN A 89 18.08 -6.28 5.75
CA GLN A 89 19.40 -6.64 5.21
C GLN A 89 19.40 -6.69 3.67
N PHE A 90 18.32 -7.21 3.08
CA PHE A 90 18.17 -7.26 1.64
C PHE A 90 18.09 -5.86 1.05
N TYR A 91 17.23 -4.98 1.59
CA TYR A 91 17.03 -3.64 1.04
C TYR A 91 18.21 -2.71 1.32
N ARG A 92 18.94 -2.85 2.43
CA ARG A 92 20.21 -2.12 2.65
C ARG A 92 21.28 -2.51 1.62
N LYS A 93 21.31 -3.78 1.21
CA LYS A 93 22.31 -4.27 0.24
C LYS A 93 21.94 -3.98 -1.22
N ASN A 94 20.67 -4.16 -1.58
CA ASN A 94 20.23 -4.16 -2.98
C ASN A 94 19.45 -2.88 -3.37
N GLY A 95 18.98 -2.12 -2.38
CA GLY A 95 18.07 -0.98 -2.58
C GLY A 95 16.67 -1.42 -3.03
N PHE A 96 15.79 -0.42 -3.14
CA PHE A 96 14.46 -0.57 -3.73
C PHE A 96 14.54 -0.59 -5.27
N MET A 97 13.46 -1.04 -5.92
CA MET A 97 13.28 -0.88 -7.35
C MET A 97 13.08 0.60 -7.69
N ASP A 98 12.34 1.35 -6.86
CA ASP A 98 12.35 2.82 -6.93
C ASP A 98 13.65 3.38 -6.35
N LYS A 99 14.47 3.97 -7.22
CA LYS A 99 15.78 4.51 -6.87
C LYS A 99 15.72 5.82 -6.07
N LYS A 100 14.55 6.40 -5.87
CA LYS A 100 14.34 7.55 -4.99
C LYS A 100 14.29 7.17 -3.51
N ALA A 101 14.09 5.88 -3.20
CA ALA A 101 13.91 5.41 -1.84
C ALA A 101 15.09 4.58 -1.36
N ASP A 102 15.38 4.73 -0.07
CA ASP A 102 16.11 3.79 0.77
C ASP A 102 15.32 3.54 2.06
N LEU A 103 15.84 2.70 2.95
CA LEU A 103 15.12 2.34 4.18
C LEU A 103 14.99 3.51 5.15
N ASP A 104 15.88 4.49 5.07
CA ASP A 104 15.92 5.62 5.99
C ASP A 104 14.95 6.73 5.51
N SER A 105 14.70 6.82 4.20
CA SER A 105 13.78 7.77 3.54
C SER A 105 12.38 7.21 3.26
N ARG A 106 12.14 5.92 3.48
CA ARG A 106 10.90 5.22 3.09
C ARG A 106 9.60 5.88 3.56
N TYR A 107 9.54 6.46 4.76
CA TYR A 107 8.31 7.10 5.24
C TYR A 107 8.04 8.42 4.52
N THR A 108 9.08 9.19 4.21
CA THR A 108 8.97 10.38 3.35
C THR A 108 8.50 10.01 1.95
N VAL A 109 9.06 8.94 1.37
CA VAL A 109 8.63 8.45 0.04
C VAL A 109 7.19 7.91 0.08
N SER A 110 6.77 7.24 1.17
CA SER A 110 5.39 6.82 1.39
C SER A 110 4.42 8.00 1.32
N ILE A 111 4.75 9.12 1.97
CA ILE A 111 3.97 10.37 1.93
C ILE A 111 3.86 10.90 0.49
N GLU A 112 4.95 10.90 -0.29
CA GLU A 112 4.92 11.33 -1.70
C GLU A 112 3.96 10.48 -2.53
N TYR A 113 3.97 9.17 -2.33
CA TYR A 113 3.09 8.25 -3.03
C TYR A 113 1.62 8.41 -2.64
N PHE A 114 1.31 8.62 -1.35
CA PHE A 114 -0.05 8.97 -0.96
C PHE A 114 -0.52 10.28 -1.61
N LYS A 115 0.33 11.32 -1.66
CA LYS A 115 0.02 12.59 -2.32
C LYS A 115 -0.28 12.41 -3.81
N LYS A 116 0.54 11.65 -4.53
CA LYS A 116 0.29 11.33 -5.96
C LYS A 116 -1.04 10.61 -6.15
N GLY A 117 -1.31 9.59 -5.32
CA GLY A 117 -2.57 8.85 -5.39
C GLY A 117 -3.79 9.76 -5.17
N ILE A 118 -3.70 10.67 -4.20
CA ILE A 118 -4.72 11.70 -3.94
C ILE A 118 -4.93 12.60 -5.16
N GLU A 119 -3.86 13.05 -5.84
CA GLU A 119 -3.97 13.89 -7.02
C GLU A 119 -4.74 13.20 -8.15
N TYR A 120 -4.55 11.90 -8.33
CA TYR A 120 -5.29 11.11 -9.31
C TYR A 120 -6.75 10.88 -8.91
N TYR A 121 -7.02 10.47 -7.67
CA TYR A 121 -8.40 10.28 -7.20
C TYR A 121 -9.22 11.58 -7.21
N LYS A 122 -8.58 12.74 -7.04
CA LYS A 122 -9.24 14.04 -7.24
C LYS A 122 -9.70 14.28 -8.68
N LYS A 123 -9.04 13.71 -9.69
CA LYS A 123 -9.44 13.85 -11.10
C LYS A 123 -10.68 13.03 -11.43
N THR A 124 -10.92 11.95 -10.69
CA THR A 124 -12.04 11.02 -10.90
C THR A 124 -13.16 11.16 -9.87
N ASN A 125 -12.97 12.01 -8.85
CA ASN A 125 -13.93 12.23 -7.75
C ASN A 125 -14.24 10.95 -6.94
N GLU A 126 -13.25 10.08 -6.74
CA GLU A 126 -13.37 8.87 -5.93
C GLU A 126 -13.27 9.20 -4.43
N TYR A 127 -14.37 9.71 -3.86
CA TYR A 127 -14.40 10.22 -2.48
C TYR A 127 -14.15 9.13 -1.41
N ASP A 128 -14.55 7.90 -1.66
CA ASP A 128 -14.24 6.74 -0.82
C ASP A 128 -12.73 6.45 -0.81
N ALA A 129 -12.08 6.48 -1.97
CA ALA A 129 -10.65 6.29 -2.09
C ALA A 129 -9.87 7.48 -1.50
N LEU A 130 -10.34 8.71 -1.71
CA LEU A 130 -9.79 9.92 -1.09
C LEU A 130 -9.86 9.87 0.44
N THR A 131 -10.97 9.36 1.00
CA THR A 131 -11.13 9.16 2.44
C THR A 131 -9.97 8.35 3.00
N ASN A 132 -9.71 7.18 2.39
CA ASN A 132 -8.62 6.29 2.78
C ASN A 132 -7.23 6.88 2.52
N ALA A 133 -7.03 7.51 1.37
CA ALA A 133 -5.73 8.07 0.99
C ALA A 133 -5.32 9.23 1.91
N TYR A 134 -6.24 10.12 2.27
CA TYR A 134 -5.97 11.20 3.23
C TYR A 134 -5.75 10.69 4.65
N LEU A 135 -6.52 9.69 5.10
CA LEU A 135 -6.28 9.05 6.40
C LEU A 135 -4.85 8.51 6.48
N ASN A 136 -4.44 7.78 5.45
CA ASN A 136 -3.12 7.17 5.41
C ASN A 136 -1.99 8.16 5.13
N LEU A 137 -2.26 9.31 4.51
CA LEU A 137 -1.33 10.43 4.47
C LEU A 137 -1.09 11.01 5.88
N GLY A 138 -2.14 11.15 6.69
CA GLY A 138 -2.03 11.53 8.10
C GLY A 138 -1.14 10.55 8.87
N PHE A 139 -1.35 9.25 8.68
CA PHE A 139 -0.44 8.24 9.22
C PHE A 139 0.97 8.32 8.63
N GLY A 140 1.12 8.62 7.35
CA GLY A 140 2.43 8.85 6.75
C GLY A 140 3.24 9.88 7.53
N TYR A 141 2.64 11.03 7.85
CA TYR A 141 3.29 12.05 8.68
C TYR A 141 3.53 11.61 10.12
N TYR A 142 2.65 10.80 10.72
CA TYR A 142 2.91 10.19 12.02
C TYR A 142 4.18 9.32 11.99
N PHE A 143 4.30 8.43 11.00
CA PHE A 143 5.43 7.51 10.88
C PHE A 143 6.74 8.23 10.51
N SER A 144 6.69 9.37 9.80
CA SER A 144 7.88 10.20 9.55
C SER A 144 8.28 11.09 10.73
N GLY A 145 7.42 11.22 11.75
CA GLY A 145 7.63 12.12 12.89
C GLY A 145 7.20 13.58 12.62
N ASP A 146 6.61 13.87 11.46
CA ASP A 146 6.12 15.19 11.06
C ASP A 146 4.74 15.50 11.65
N HIS A 147 4.58 15.36 12.96
CA HIS A 147 3.28 15.42 13.65
C HIS A 147 2.47 16.70 13.37
N LYS A 148 3.15 17.82 13.09
CA LYS A 148 2.51 19.11 12.74
C LYS A 148 1.69 19.04 11.44
N MET A 149 1.97 18.07 10.59
CA MET A 149 1.34 17.91 9.27
C MET A 149 0.16 16.91 9.28
N GLU A 150 -0.11 16.23 10.40
CA GLU A 150 -1.15 15.20 10.49
C GLU A 150 -2.59 15.73 10.43
N CYS A 151 -2.83 16.93 10.96
CA CYS A 151 -4.18 17.46 11.13
C CYS A 151 -4.93 17.73 9.83
N GLU A 152 -4.23 18.25 8.84
CA GLU A 152 -4.82 18.61 7.55
C GLU A 152 -5.30 17.38 6.76
N PRO A 153 -4.50 16.31 6.62
CA PRO A 153 -4.98 15.03 6.08
C PRO A 153 -6.18 14.45 6.85
N TYR A 154 -6.19 14.44 8.18
CA TYR A 154 -7.35 13.93 8.92
C TYR A 154 -8.62 14.76 8.67
N ARG A 155 -8.51 16.09 8.59
CA ARG A 155 -9.62 16.97 8.19
C ARG A 155 -10.13 16.61 6.80
N LYS A 156 -9.24 16.48 5.82
CA LYS A 156 -9.60 16.15 4.42
C LYS A 156 -10.17 14.74 4.27
N SER A 157 -9.71 13.80 5.10
CA SER A 157 -10.27 12.45 5.16
C SER A 157 -11.74 12.49 5.61
N LEU A 158 -12.05 13.26 6.66
CA LEU A 158 -13.43 13.44 7.12
C LEU A 158 -14.31 14.14 6.08
N GLU A 159 -13.79 15.17 5.40
CA GLU A 159 -14.53 15.87 4.34
C GLU A 159 -14.84 14.94 3.16
N SER A 160 -13.86 14.12 2.75
CA SER A 160 -14.05 13.14 1.67
C SER A 160 -15.06 12.07 2.08
N TYR A 161 -15.05 11.64 3.34
CA TYR A 161 -16.01 10.69 3.87
C TYR A 161 -17.44 11.24 3.79
N GLN A 162 -17.64 12.48 4.24
CA GLN A 162 -18.95 13.14 4.19
C GLN A 162 -19.46 13.29 2.75
N LEU A 163 -18.59 13.67 1.81
CA LEU A 163 -18.93 13.73 0.39
C LEU A 163 -19.26 12.35 -0.19
N ASN A 164 -18.55 11.30 0.23
CA ASN A 164 -18.85 9.94 -0.19
C ASN A 164 -20.24 9.50 0.28
N ILE A 165 -20.58 9.68 1.57
CA ILE A 165 -21.91 9.33 2.10
C ILE A 165 -23.01 10.18 1.46
N GLN A 166 -22.75 11.46 1.18
CA GLN A 166 -23.71 12.32 0.49
C GLN A 166 -24.01 11.84 -0.93
N ASN A 167 -22.97 11.44 -1.68
CA ASN A 167 -23.10 11.02 -3.08
C ASN A 167 -23.49 9.55 -3.22
N ASN A 168 -23.24 8.74 -2.20
CA ASN A 168 -23.57 7.32 -2.12
C ASN A 168 -24.13 6.97 -0.72
N PRO A 169 -25.42 7.26 -0.45
CA PRO A 169 -26.02 7.04 0.86
C PRO A 169 -26.03 5.58 1.33
N ASP A 170 -25.94 4.63 0.40
CA ASP A 170 -25.90 3.19 0.68
C ASP A 170 -24.47 2.68 0.93
N ALA A 171 -23.46 3.55 0.87
CA ALA A 171 -22.09 3.18 1.17
C ALA A 171 -21.98 2.66 2.62
N ASN A 172 -21.40 1.47 2.77
CA ASN A 172 -21.11 0.87 4.06
C ASN A 172 -19.60 0.69 4.27
N PRO A 173 -18.87 1.77 4.59
CA PRO A 173 -17.43 1.72 4.76
C PRO A 173 -17.03 0.90 5.99
N VAL A 174 -15.98 0.10 5.83
CA VAL A 174 -15.44 -0.74 6.90
C VAL A 174 -14.79 0.15 7.96
N LEU A 175 -15.29 0.08 9.19
CA LEU A 175 -14.74 0.83 10.32
C LEU A 175 -13.62 0.04 11.00
N PRO A 176 -12.59 0.73 11.54
CA PRO A 176 -11.64 0.12 12.45
C PRO A 176 -12.36 -0.50 13.66
N LYS A 177 -11.83 -1.63 14.14
CA LYS A 177 -12.43 -2.37 15.26
C LYS A 177 -12.56 -1.47 16.49
N GLY A 178 -13.76 -1.40 17.06
CA GLY A 178 -14.04 -0.65 18.28
C GLY A 178 -14.66 0.74 18.06
N TYR A 179 -14.82 1.19 16.82
CA TYR A 179 -15.46 2.48 16.53
C TYR A 179 -16.89 2.32 16.05
N SER A 180 -17.76 3.21 16.52
CA SER A 180 -19.17 3.28 16.12
C SER A 180 -19.41 4.10 14.86
N SER A 181 -18.47 4.97 14.48
CA SER A 181 -18.52 5.74 13.23
C SER A 181 -17.13 6.15 12.77
N PHE A 182 -17.02 6.57 11.50
CA PHE A 182 -15.77 7.08 10.95
C PHE A 182 -15.38 8.41 11.58
N GLU A 183 -16.35 9.27 11.90
CA GLU A 183 -16.16 10.52 12.62
C GLU A 183 -15.46 10.28 13.96
N ALA A 184 -15.98 9.35 14.77
CA ALA A 184 -15.41 9.03 16.07
C ALA A 184 -13.94 8.59 15.94
N TYR A 185 -13.66 7.78 14.92
CA TYR A 185 -12.30 7.35 14.61
C TYR A 185 -11.38 8.53 14.25
N ILE A 186 -11.80 9.40 13.34
CA ILE A 186 -11.00 10.56 12.93
C ILE A 186 -10.80 11.54 14.09
N GLN A 187 -11.80 11.76 14.94
CA GLN A 187 -11.64 12.65 16.10
C GLN A 187 -10.56 12.15 17.05
N GLU A 188 -10.47 10.85 17.30
CA GLU A 188 -9.38 10.29 18.11
C GLU A 188 -8.01 10.52 17.46
N GLN A 189 -7.89 10.31 16.13
CA GLN A 189 -6.62 10.57 15.44
C GLN A 189 -6.23 12.06 15.50
N LYS A 190 -7.20 12.95 15.39
CA LYS A 190 -6.99 14.40 15.55
C LYS A 190 -6.56 14.76 16.96
N GLN A 191 -7.18 14.18 17.99
CA GLN A 191 -6.78 14.39 19.38
C GLN A 191 -5.36 13.91 19.64
N ARG A 192 -5.01 12.71 19.15
CA ARG A 192 -3.65 12.16 19.23
C ARG A 192 -2.62 13.09 18.58
N ALA A 193 -2.97 13.69 17.44
CA ALA A 193 -2.11 14.61 16.71
C ALA A 193 -2.10 16.06 17.29
N GLY A 194 -2.88 16.35 18.34
CA GLY A 194 -2.96 17.68 18.93
C GLY A 194 -3.62 18.72 18.01
N CYS A 195 -4.54 18.29 17.15
CA CYS A 195 -5.28 19.19 16.27
C CYS A 195 -6.23 20.08 17.08
N LYS A 196 -6.27 21.36 16.72
CA LYS A 196 -7.18 22.35 17.30
C LYS A 196 -8.53 22.33 16.62
#